data_AF-A0A3C1KR12-F1
#
_entry.id   AF-A0A3C1KR12-F1
#
_cell.length_a   1.000
_cell.length_b   1.000
_cell.length_c   1.000
_cell.angle_alpha   90.00
_cell.angle_beta   90.00
_cell.angle_gamma   90.00
#
_symmetry.space_group_name_H-M   'P 1'
#
loop_
_entity.id
_entity.type
_entity.pdbx_description
1 polymer ?
#
loop_
_entity_poly.entity_id
_entity_poly.type
_entity_poly.pdbx_seq_one_letter_code
_entity_poly.pdbx_strand_id
1 'polypeptide(L)'
;MSSRGELIGLDSAALLAALESEPLLTGLADARWELQSRGNTSDTLVHNLQGPLNLTTRDMVLQQFGVERMVCEVVAQVNQASLSAQLPQQSTFEDLSASVTLGEGKARLDPLQANLAHMGLRGTGSLDLDSNAFNAKFSARLAPTLGELDPACRVNERLTAISWPVLCSGTLDGSPASWCRVDSKDIIASLTRNELERKAKEEGGRFLQRLFKGKDSDGN
;
A
#
# COMPACT_ATOMS: atom_id res chain seq x y z
N MET A 1 -21.81 -16.99 -20.53
CA MET A 1 -22.55 -16.55 -19.34
C MET A 1 -22.15 -15.13 -19.02
N SER A 2 -23.09 -14.29 -18.60
CA SER A 2 -22.82 -12.95 -18.08
C SER A 2 -23.50 -12.79 -16.72
N SER A 3 -22.87 -12.05 -15.83
CA SER A 3 -23.35 -11.76 -14.48
C SER A 3 -23.06 -10.30 -14.18
N ARG A 4 -24.09 -9.56 -13.74
CA ARG A 4 -23.97 -8.21 -13.20
C ARG A 4 -24.68 -8.21 -11.87
N GLY A 5 -24.08 -7.59 -10.87
CA GLY A 5 -24.69 -7.51 -9.57
C GLY A 5 -23.95 -6.59 -8.63
N GLU A 6 -24.59 -6.39 -7.49
CA GLU A 6 -24.01 -5.74 -6.34
C GLU A 6 -24.32 -6.56 -5.09
N LEU A 7 -23.42 -6.47 -4.14
CA LEU A 7 -23.60 -7.04 -2.82
C LEU A 7 -23.11 -5.99 -1.82
N ILE A 8 -23.90 -5.77 -0.77
CA ILE A 8 -23.64 -4.74 0.24
C ILE A 8 -23.55 -5.43 1.60
N GLY A 9 -22.50 -5.12 2.35
CA GLY A 9 -22.30 -5.62 3.70
C GLY A 9 -21.96 -7.11 3.77
N LEU A 10 -21.14 -7.62 2.84
CA LEU A 10 -20.59 -8.96 2.95
C LEU A 10 -19.74 -9.05 4.20
N ASP A 11 -20.04 -9.97 5.09
CA ASP A 11 -19.12 -10.33 6.16
C ASP A 11 -17.92 -11.06 5.55
N SER A 12 -16.75 -10.43 5.58
CA SER A 12 -15.53 -10.98 4.96
C SER A 12 -15.03 -12.22 5.68
N ALA A 13 -15.23 -12.31 7.00
CA ALA A 13 -14.82 -13.47 7.78
C ALA A 13 -15.70 -14.67 7.45
N ALA A 14 -17.01 -14.47 7.37
CA ALA A 14 -17.95 -15.51 6.96
C ALA A 14 -17.70 -15.98 5.53
N LEU A 15 -17.39 -15.06 4.60
CA LEU A 15 -17.00 -15.41 3.23
C LEU A 15 -15.74 -16.28 3.21
N LEU A 16 -14.67 -15.85 3.90
CA LEU A 16 -13.40 -16.58 3.93
C LEU A 16 -13.59 -17.96 4.57
N ALA A 17 -14.36 -18.06 5.65
CA ALA A 17 -14.69 -19.34 6.27
C ALA A 17 -15.47 -20.27 5.32
N ALA A 18 -16.41 -19.74 4.53
CA ALA A 18 -17.14 -20.50 3.52
C ALA A 18 -16.23 -20.97 2.36
N LEU A 19 -15.11 -20.30 2.14
CA LEU A 19 -14.04 -20.69 1.21
C LEU A 19 -12.95 -21.52 1.89
N GLU A 20 -13.19 -22.03 3.09
CA GLU A 20 -12.24 -22.83 3.89
C GLU A 20 -10.89 -22.12 4.11
N SER A 21 -10.90 -20.79 4.10
CA SER A 21 -9.73 -19.94 4.29
C SER A 21 -9.75 -19.31 5.68
N GLU A 22 -8.58 -19.18 6.30
CA GLU A 22 -8.48 -18.43 7.55
C GLU A 22 -8.88 -16.96 7.34
N PRO A 23 -9.64 -16.35 8.26
CA PRO A 23 -10.11 -14.98 8.11
C PRO A 23 -8.98 -13.99 8.35
N LEU A 24 -8.16 -13.77 7.31
CA LEU A 24 -7.10 -12.76 7.30
C LEU A 24 -7.66 -11.34 7.32
N LEU A 25 -8.88 -11.16 6.79
CA LEU A 25 -9.59 -9.89 6.75
C LEU A 25 -10.94 -10.05 7.43
N THR A 26 -11.22 -9.17 8.39
CA THR A 26 -12.50 -9.11 9.11
C THR A 26 -13.11 -7.74 8.93
N GLY A 27 -14.41 -7.67 8.64
CA GLY A 27 -15.12 -6.42 8.41
C GLY A 27 -16.22 -6.63 7.37
N LEU A 28 -16.73 -5.52 6.84
CA LEU A 28 -17.77 -5.53 5.82
C LEU A 28 -17.20 -5.13 4.47
N ALA A 29 -17.59 -5.84 3.42
CA ALA A 29 -17.24 -5.52 2.04
C ALA A 29 -18.49 -5.32 1.19
N ASP A 30 -18.50 -4.25 0.41
CA ASP A 30 -19.47 -4.01 -0.65
C ASP A 30 -18.77 -4.30 -1.98
N ALA A 31 -19.41 -5.07 -2.85
CA ALA A 31 -18.88 -5.50 -4.13
C ALA A 31 -19.83 -5.15 -5.27
N ARG A 32 -19.31 -4.65 -6.39
CA ARG A 32 -20.05 -4.40 -7.63
C ARG A 32 -19.31 -4.98 -8.81
N TRP A 33 -19.97 -5.79 -9.63
CA TRP A 33 -19.31 -6.51 -10.71
C TRP A 33 -20.12 -6.53 -12.00
N GLU A 34 -19.40 -6.62 -13.11
CA GLU A 34 -19.93 -6.90 -14.44
C GLU A 34 -19.02 -7.91 -15.14
N LEU A 35 -19.32 -9.20 -14.98
CA LEU A 35 -18.45 -10.29 -15.41
C LEU A 35 -19.08 -11.10 -16.53
N GLN A 36 -18.23 -11.56 -17.43
CA GLN A 36 -18.56 -12.51 -18.48
C GLN A 36 -17.64 -13.72 -18.36
N SER A 37 -18.15 -14.89 -18.73
CA SER A 37 -17.35 -16.10 -18.76
C SER A 37 -17.90 -17.10 -19.77
N ARG A 38 -17.05 -18.05 -20.17
CA ARG A 38 -17.37 -19.15 -21.08
C ARG A 38 -16.73 -20.43 -20.54
N GLY A 39 -17.47 -21.53 -20.57
CA GLY A 39 -16.99 -22.80 -20.02
C GLY A 39 -18.15 -23.72 -19.68
N ASN A 40 -17.83 -24.99 -19.41
CA ASN A 40 -18.78 -26.02 -18.99
C ASN A 40 -18.41 -26.65 -17.64
N THR A 41 -17.35 -26.18 -16.99
CA THR A 41 -16.91 -26.58 -15.64
C THR A 41 -16.68 -25.33 -14.78
N SER A 42 -16.72 -25.47 -13.46
CA SER A 42 -16.44 -24.34 -12.55
C SER A 42 -15.05 -23.73 -12.82
N ASP A 43 -14.02 -24.56 -12.97
CA ASP A 43 -12.64 -24.10 -13.22
C ASP A 43 -12.53 -23.34 -14.54
N THR A 44 -13.12 -23.87 -15.62
CA THR A 44 -13.12 -23.17 -16.92
C THR A 44 -13.90 -21.87 -16.86
N LEU A 45 -14.97 -21.81 -16.05
CA LEU A 45 -15.72 -20.57 -15.84
C LEU A 45 -14.89 -19.54 -15.06
N VAL A 46 -14.20 -19.93 -13.98
CA VAL A 46 -13.36 -19.02 -13.18
C VAL A 46 -12.19 -18.49 -14.00
N HIS A 47 -11.49 -19.38 -14.70
CA HIS A 47 -10.35 -19.02 -15.54
C HIS A 47 -10.72 -18.03 -16.66
N ASN A 48 -11.91 -18.20 -17.24
CA ASN A 48 -12.41 -17.35 -18.32
C ASN A 48 -13.23 -16.14 -17.83
N LEU A 49 -13.24 -15.84 -16.53
CA LEU A 49 -13.87 -14.62 -16.03
C LEU A 49 -13.21 -13.40 -16.64
N GLN A 50 -14.04 -12.51 -17.17
CA GLN A 50 -13.61 -11.26 -17.77
C GLN A 50 -14.54 -10.12 -17.36
N GLY A 51 -13.94 -9.00 -16.93
CA GLY A 51 -14.66 -7.77 -16.65
C GLY A 51 -14.29 -7.13 -15.32
N PRO A 52 -14.88 -5.95 -15.02
CA PRO A 52 -14.59 -5.21 -13.81
C PRO A 52 -15.30 -5.76 -12.57
N LEU A 53 -14.61 -5.63 -11.44
CA LEU A 53 -15.08 -5.82 -10.07
C LEU A 53 -14.56 -4.65 -9.23
N ASN A 54 -15.45 -3.96 -8.53
CA ASN A 54 -15.08 -2.91 -7.58
C ASN A 54 -15.46 -3.33 -6.17
N LEU A 55 -14.57 -3.06 -5.22
CA LEU A 55 -14.73 -3.36 -3.81
C LEU A 55 -14.56 -2.07 -3.00
N THR A 56 -15.44 -1.88 -2.02
CA THR A 56 -15.28 -0.90 -0.94
C THR A 56 -15.54 -1.60 0.38
N THR A 57 -14.90 -1.16 1.44
CA THR A 57 -14.98 -1.85 2.74
C THR A 57 -15.33 -0.89 3.87
N ARG A 58 -15.85 -1.45 4.97
CA ARG A 58 -16.17 -0.74 6.21
C ARG A 58 -15.67 -1.58 7.38
N ASP A 59 -15.11 -0.92 8.39
CA ASP A 59 -14.57 -1.55 9.60
C ASP A 59 -13.58 -2.69 9.30
N MET A 60 -12.76 -2.50 8.26
CA MET A 60 -11.89 -3.57 7.77
C MET A 60 -10.62 -3.67 8.62
N VAL A 61 -10.33 -4.88 9.07
CA VAL A 61 -9.15 -5.20 9.87
C VAL A 61 -8.39 -6.34 9.19
N LEU A 62 -7.12 -6.07 8.90
CA LEU A 62 -6.15 -7.08 8.47
C LEU A 62 -5.51 -7.71 9.69
N GLN A 63 -5.77 -9.00 9.85
CA GLN A 63 -5.24 -9.84 10.91
C GLN A 63 -3.82 -10.30 10.57
N GLN A 64 -3.05 -10.72 11.58
CA GLN A 64 -1.75 -11.40 11.46
C GLN A 64 -0.61 -10.62 10.76
N PHE A 65 -0.91 -9.54 10.04
CA PHE A 65 0.04 -8.70 9.31
C PHE A 65 -0.22 -7.20 9.58
N GLY A 66 0.61 -6.61 10.44
CA GLY A 66 0.56 -5.19 10.79
C GLY A 66 1.34 -4.32 9.81
N VAL A 67 0.66 -3.65 8.88
CA VAL A 67 1.25 -2.75 7.87
C VAL A 67 1.92 -1.55 8.54
N GLU A 68 1.22 -0.90 9.49
CA GLU A 68 1.78 0.26 10.20
C GLU A 68 2.99 -0.14 11.05
N ARG A 69 2.93 -1.31 11.69
CA ARG A 69 4.08 -1.91 12.39
C ARG A 69 5.26 -2.12 11.44
N MET A 70 5.06 -2.82 10.32
CA MET A 70 6.12 -3.12 9.35
C MET A 70 6.79 -1.84 8.85
N VAL A 71 6.02 -0.81 8.55
CA VAL A 71 6.54 0.48 8.11
C VAL A 71 7.29 1.19 9.24
N CYS A 72 6.73 1.22 10.45
CA CYS A 72 7.35 1.79 11.65
C CYS A 72 8.69 1.11 11.96
N GLU A 73 8.81 -0.22 11.86
CA GLU A 73 10.07 -0.95 12.01
C GLU A 73 11.17 -0.46 11.05
N VAL A 74 10.81 -0.07 9.83
CA VAL A 74 11.78 0.49 8.87
C VAL A 74 12.06 1.96 9.13
N VAL A 75 11.06 2.75 9.56
CA VAL A 75 11.26 4.13 10.00
C VAL A 75 12.21 4.19 11.19
N ALA A 76 12.05 3.32 12.18
CA ALA A 76 12.94 3.22 13.34
C ALA A 76 14.39 2.96 12.93
N GLN A 77 14.62 2.06 11.96
CA GLN A 77 15.94 1.82 11.38
C GLN A 77 16.52 3.06 10.69
N VAL A 78 15.71 3.76 9.89
CA VAL A 78 16.13 5.02 9.24
C VAL A 78 16.47 6.08 10.29
N ASN A 79 15.71 6.13 11.38
CA ASN A 79 15.94 7.03 12.52
C ASN A 79 17.08 6.57 13.45
N GLN A 80 17.67 5.40 13.20
CA GLN A 80 18.68 4.78 14.06
C GLN A 80 18.21 4.64 15.52
N ALA A 81 16.92 4.32 15.69
CA ALA A 81 16.27 4.13 16.97
C ALA A 81 15.79 2.68 17.13
N SER A 82 15.64 2.24 18.37
CA SER A 82 15.03 0.95 18.70
C SER A 82 13.60 1.16 19.16
N LEU A 83 12.70 0.25 18.77
CA LEU A 83 11.34 0.23 19.27
C LEU A 83 11.33 0.10 20.80
N SER A 84 10.45 0.85 21.44
CA SER A 84 10.26 0.83 22.89
C SER A 84 9.30 -0.28 23.35
N ALA A 85 8.42 -0.74 22.45
CA ALA A 85 7.45 -1.79 22.71
C ALA A 85 7.15 -2.64 21.47
N GLN A 86 6.48 -3.77 21.69
CA GLN A 86 5.93 -4.59 20.62
C GLN A 86 4.69 -3.89 20.04
N LEU A 87 4.67 -3.70 18.73
CA LEU A 87 3.56 -3.07 18.02
C LEU A 87 2.48 -4.08 17.62
N PRO A 88 1.22 -3.63 17.39
CA PRO A 88 0.13 -4.49 16.96
C PRO A 88 0.45 -5.32 15.71
N GLN A 89 -0.01 -6.58 15.70
CA GLN A 89 0.10 -7.47 14.54
C GLN A 89 -1.07 -7.34 13.56
N GLN A 90 -2.00 -6.44 13.84
CA GLN A 90 -3.17 -6.16 13.01
C GLN A 90 -3.13 -4.73 12.49
N SER A 91 -3.79 -4.49 11.36
CA SER A 91 -3.99 -3.13 10.81
C SER A 91 -5.46 -2.86 10.66
N THR A 92 -5.93 -1.72 11.15
CA THR A 92 -7.30 -1.27 10.92
C THR A 92 -7.30 -0.26 9.79
N PHE A 93 -8.18 -0.46 8.81
CA PHE A 93 -8.39 0.49 7.72
C PHE A 93 -9.58 1.38 8.04
N GLU A 94 -9.38 2.69 7.93
CA GLU A 94 -10.47 3.67 8.00
C GLU A 94 -11.32 3.60 6.73
N ASP A 95 -10.64 3.46 5.59
CA ASP A 95 -11.23 3.09 4.32
C ASP A 95 -10.28 2.19 3.53
N LEU A 96 -10.86 1.28 2.76
CA LEU A 96 -10.16 0.48 1.79
C LEU A 96 -11.07 0.24 0.58
N SER A 97 -10.54 0.55 -0.60
CA SER A 97 -11.19 0.33 -1.89
C SER A 97 -10.23 -0.30 -2.90
N ALA A 98 -10.79 -1.11 -3.79
CA ALA A 98 -10.04 -1.79 -4.83
C ALA A 98 -10.84 -1.84 -6.13
N SER A 99 -10.19 -1.47 -7.23
CA SER A 99 -10.70 -1.68 -8.58
C SER A 99 -9.94 -2.84 -9.22
N VAL A 100 -10.66 -3.89 -9.58
CA VAL A 100 -10.12 -5.15 -10.10
C VAL A 100 -10.67 -5.39 -11.50
N THR A 101 -9.80 -5.78 -12.42
CA THR A 101 -10.20 -6.28 -13.75
C THR A 101 -9.80 -7.73 -13.86
N LEU A 102 -10.79 -8.60 -14.05
CA LEU A 102 -10.57 -10.01 -14.37
C LEU A 102 -10.38 -10.19 -15.88
N GLY A 103 -9.48 -11.09 -16.25
CA GLY A 103 -9.28 -11.52 -17.63
C GLY A 103 -7.96 -12.24 -17.82
N GLU A 104 -7.93 -13.17 -18.78
CA GLU A 104 -6.74 -13.97 -19.12
C GLU A 104 -6.22 -14.77 -17.92
N GLY A 105 -7.12 -15.38 -17.13
CA GLY A 105 -6.76 -16.13 -15.93
C GLY A 105 -6.18 -15.28 -14.80
N LYS A 106 -6.32 -13.94 -14.85
CA LYS A 106 -5.74 -13.03 -13.85
C LYS A 106 -6.75 -12.02 -13.33
N ALA A 107 -6.63 -11.68 -12.05
CA ALA A 107 -7.24 -10.50 -11.46
C ALA A 107 -6.17 -9.39 -11.34
N ARG A 108 -6.37 -8.28 -12.03
CA ARG A 108 -5.47 -7.11 -12.00
C ARG A 108 -6.07 -6.02 -11.14
N LEU A 109 -5.33 -5.59 -10.14
CA LEU A 109 -5.69 -4.54 -9.19
C LEU A 109 -5.10 -3.21 -9.66
N ASP A 110 -5.95 -2.25 -10.01
CA ASP A 110 -5.53 -0.89 -10.38
C ASP A 110 -6.70 0.12 -10.26
N PRO A 111 -6.71 1.01 -9.24
CA PRO A 111 -5.86 1.02 -8.06
C PRO A 111 -6.48 0.23 -6.88
N LEU A 112 -5.63 -0.09 -5.91
CA LEU A 112 -6.03 -0.18 -4.50
C LEU A 112 -5.74 1.15 -3.81
N GLN A 113 -6.65 1.59 -2.96
CA GLN A 113 -6.47 2.74 -2.08
C GLN A 113 -6.91 2.35 -0.67
N ALA A 114 -6.07 2.64 0.31
CA ALA A 114 -6.41 2.40 1.71
C ALA A 114 -5.89 3.53 2.58
N ASN A 115 -6.67 3.94 3.56
CA ASN A 115 -6.25 4.85 4.62
C ASN A 115 -6.26 4.11 5.95
N LEU A 116 -5.19 4.31 6.71
CA LEU A 116 -5.00 3.87 8.08
C LEU A 116 -4.75 5.10 8.95
N ALA A 117 -4.83 4.94 10.27
CA ALA A 117 -4.72 6.03 11.23
C ALA A 117 -3.46 6.89 11.04
N HIS A 118 -2.35 6.29 10.59
CA HIS A 118 -1.07 7.01 10.48
C HIS A 118 -0.43 6.94 9.09
N MET A 119 -1.12 6.42 8.08
CA MET A 119 -0.62 6.42 6.70
C MET A 119 -1.71 6.15 5.66
N GLY A 120 -1.46 6.62 4.43
CA GLY A 120 -2.23 6.24 3.25
C GLY A 120 -1.42 5.31 2.35
N LEU A 121 -2.11 4.36 1.70
CA LEU A 121 -1.57 3.41 0.73
C LEU A 121 -2.27 3.56 -0.61
N ARG A 122 -1.50 3.53 -1.69
CA ARG A 122 -2.02 3.37 -3.05
C ARG A 122 -1.16 2.40 -3.81
N GLY A 123 -1.75 1.47 -4.56
CA GLY A 123 -0.95 0.51 -5.29
C GLY A 123 -1.69 -0.20 -6.40
N THR A 124 -0.93 -1.06 -7.07
CA THR A 124 -1.39 -1.93 -8.13
C THR A 124 -0.87 -3.34 -7.88
N GLY A 125 -1.48 -4.32 -8.55
CA GLY A 125 -1.06 -5.71 -8.41
C GLY A 125 -1.73 -6.65 -9.39
N SER A 126 -1.34 -7.91 -9.32
CA SER A 126 -1.92 -9.00 -10.09
C SER A 126 -1.99 -10.25 -9.23
N LEU A 127 -3.10 -10.97 -9.34
CA LEU A 127 -3.30 -12.31 -8.82
C LEU A 127 -3.55 -13.24 -10.02
N ASP A 128 -2.81 -14.33 -10.08
CA ASP A 128 -3.05 -15.45 -10.99
C ASP A 128 -4.13 -16.36 -10.39
N LEU A 129 -5.21 -16.60 -11.13
CA LEU A 129 -6.40 -17.29 -10.62
C LEU A 129 -6.23 -18.80 -10.54
N ASP A 130 -5.26 -19.37 -11.26
CA ASP A 130 -5.02 -20.82 -11.26
C ASP A 130 -4.02 -21.19 -10.15
N SER A 131 -2.93 -20.44 -10.04
CA SER A 131 -1.87 -20.70 -9.07
C SER A 131 -2.05 -19.99 -7.73
N ASN A 132 -3.01 -19.06 -7.63
CA ASN A 132 -3.18 -18.14 -6.50
C ASN A 132 -1.94 -17.29 -6.18
N ALA A 133 -0.97 -17.22 -7.10
CA ALA A 133 0.22 -16.42 -6.94
C ALA A 133 -0.08 -14.95 -7.18
N PHE A 134 0.39 -14.07 -6.30
CA PHE A 134 0.18 -12.65 -6.44
C PHE A 134 1.47 -11.85 -6.33
N ASN A 135 1.44 -10.67 -6.96
CA ASN A 135 2.45 -9.64 -6.83
C ASN A 135 1.74 -8.29 -6.76
N ALA A 136 2.11 -7.45 -5.80
CA ALA A 136 1.56 -6.11 -5.65
C ALA A 136 2.64 -5.13 -5.20
N LYS A 137 2.51 -3.89 -5.65
CA LYS A 137 3.37 -2.77 -5.27
C LYS A 137 2.50 -1.64 -4.77
N PHE A 138 2.79 -1.16 -3.57
CA PHE A 138 2.13 -0.03 -2.95
C PHE A 138 3.12 1.09 -2.69
N SER A 139 2.60 2.30 -2.72
CA SER A 139 3.24 3.53 -2.29
C SER A 139 2.55 3.98 -1.01
N ALA A 140 3.25 3.90 0.11
CA ALA A 140 2.80 4.42 1.39
C ALA A 140 3.19 5.90 1.54
N ARG A 141 2.29 6.70 2.08
CA ARG A 141 2.53 8.08 2.52
C ARG A 141 2.35 8.14 4.03
N LEU A 142 3.41 8.51 4.74
CA LEU A 142 3.41 8.52 6.20
C LEU A 142 2.82 9.83 6.73
N ALA A 143 2.03 9.73 7.80
CA ALA A 143 1.61 10.88 8.59
C ALA A 143 2.60 11.14 9.74
N PRO A 144 2.76 12.40 10.20
CA PRO A 144 3.55 12.73 11.38
C PRO A 144 3.14 11.95 12.65
N THR A 145 1.85 11.61 12.74
CA THR A 145 1.23 10.86 13.85
C THR A 145 1.72 9.42 13.95
N LEU A 146 2.45 8.87 12.97
CA LEU A 146 3.05 7.54 13.08
C LEU A 146 3.98 7.41 14.30
N GLY A 147 4.59 8.51 14.74
CA GLY A 147 5.39 8.55 15.97
C GLY A 147 4.59 8.35 17.26
N GLU A 148 3.26 8.38 17.21
CA GLU A 148 2.37 8.05 18.33
C GLU A 148 2.32 6.54 18.60
N LEU A 149 2.59 5.71 17.58
CA LEU A 149 2.74 4.26 17.76
C LEU A 149 3.98 3.92 18.60
N ASP A 150 5.10 4.59 18.29
CA ASP A 150 6.36 4.47 19.03
C ASP A 150 7.25 5.70 18.73
N PRO A 151 7.93 6.28 19.74
CA PRO A 151 8.84 7.40 19.53
C PRO A 151 9.96 7.15 18.50
N ALA A 152 10.39 5.89 18.33
CA ALA A 152 11.37 5.50 17.30
C ALA A 152 10.85 5.75 15.88
N CYS A 153 9.54 5.78 15.69
CA CYS A 153 8.86 5.94 14.41
C CYS A 153 8.47 7.39 14.10
N ARG A 154 9.07 8.36 14.81
CA ARG A 154 8.84 9.78 14.54
C ARG A 154 9.12 10.11 13.07
N VAL A 155 8.13 10.69 12.41
CA VAL A 155 8.19 11.11 11.01
C VAL A 155 8.51 12.60 10.94
N ASN A 156 9.56 12.97 10.20
CA ASN A 156 9.93 14.36 9.92
C ASN A 156 9.71 14.69 8.43
N GLU A 157 9.94 15.95 8.05
CA GLU A 157 9.72 16.43 6.69
C GLU A 157 10.48 15.63 5.62
N ARG A 158 11.67 15.08 5.94
CA ARG A 158 12.44 14.26 5.00
C ARG A 158 11.73 12.94 4.69
N LEU A 159 11.09 12.35 5.71
CA LEU A 159 10.38 11.08 5.59
C LEU A 159 9.01 11.25 4.93
N THR A 160 8.35 12.40 5.09
CA THR A 160 7.10 12.72 4.36
C THR A 160 7.36 13.14 2.91
N ALA A 161 8.58 13.59 2.58
CA ALA A 161 8.93 14.03 1.22
C ALA A 161 9.17 12.89 0.22
N ILE A 162 9.08 11.63 0.66
CA ILE A 162 9.24 10.45 -0.21
C ILE A 162 8.00 9.56 -0.14
N SER A 163 7.77 8.82 -1.22
CA SER A 163 6.87 7.67 -1.18
C SER A 163 7.62 6.49 -0.56
N TRP A 164 6.93 5.73 0.28
CA TRP A 164 7.48 4.53 0.91
C TRP A 164 7.02 3.28 0.15
N PRO A 165 7.87 2.68 -0.68
CA PRO A 165 7.49 1.50 -1.46
C PRO A 165 7.31 0.28 -0.57
N VAL A 166 6.15 -0.35 -0.69
CA VAL A 166 5.84 -1.64 -0.10
C VAL A 166 5.68 -2.65 -1.23
N LEU A 167 6.45 -3.72 -1.18
CA LEU A 167 6.44 -4.81 -2.15
C LEU A 167 5.81 -6.03 -1.48
N CYS A 168 4.76 -6.55 -2.10
CA CYS A 168 4.03 -7.71 -1.63
C CYS A 168 4.05 -8.81 -2.70
N SER A 169 4.36 -10.05 -2.30
CA SER A 169 4.37 -11.20 -3.20
C SER A 169 4.20 -12.49 -2.43
N GLY A 170 3.50 -13.46 -3.00
CA GLY A 170 3.29 -14.76 -2.38
C GLY A 170 2.23 -15.56 -3.10
N THR A 171 1.64 -16.52 -2.39
CA THR A 171 0.44 -17.27 -2.80
C THR A 171 -0.61 -17.10 -1.72
N LEU A 172 -1.90 -17.09 -2.09
CA LEU A 172 -3.00 -16.83 -1.13
C LEU A 172 -3.13 -17.90 -0.03
N ASP A 173 -2.62 -19.11 -0.27
CA ASP A 173 -2.53 -20.23 0.69
C ASP A 173 -1.25 -20.21 1.55
N GLY A 174 -0.33 -19.27 1.27
CA GLY A 174 0.92 -19.11 2.00
C GLY A 174 0.76 -18.31 3.30
N SER A 175 1.86 -18.13 4.02
CA SER A 175 1.87 -17.37 5.29
C SER A 175 1.80 -15.85 5.04
N PRO A 176 0.76 -15.14 5.51
CA PRO A 176 0.60 -13.71 5.26
C PRO A 176 1.69 -12.82 5.87
N ALA A 177 2.28 -13.27 6.98
CA ALA A 177 3.28 -12.51 7.72
C ALA A 177 4.57 -12.22 6.92
N SER A 178 4.84 -12.97 5.84
CA SER A 178 6.03 -12.82 5.00
C SER A 178 5.76 -12.19 3.63
N TRP A 179 4.49 -11.92 3.30
CA TRP A 179 4.10 -11.47 1.96
C TRP A 179 4.67 -10.11 1.60
N CYS A 180 4.72 -9.19 2.55
CA CYS A 180 5.03 -7.80 2.30
C CYS A 180 6.29 -7.34 3.02
N ARG A 181 7.01 -6.42 2.37
CA ARG A 181 8.18 -5.74 2.91
C ARG A 181 8.28 -4.33 2.36
N VAL A 182 8.83 -3.41 3.15
CA VAL A 182 9.24 -2.10 2.64
C VAL A 182 10.52 -2.26 1.83
N ASP A 183 10.62 -1.62 0.66
CA ASP A 183 11.85 -1.58 -0.12
C ASP A 183 12.82 -0.53 0.44
N SER A 184 13.55 -0.92 1.49
CA SER A 184 14.51 -0.06 2.17
C SER A 184 15.63 0.47 1.26
N LYS A 185 15.96 -0.24 0.17
CA LYS A 185 16.97 0.22 -0.79
C LYS A 185 16.47 1.46 -1.53
N ASP A 186 15.23 1.42 -1.99
CA ASP A 186 14.59 2.55 -2.68
C ASP A 186 14.36 3.73 -1.72
N ILE A 187 14.04 3.47 -0.44
CA ILE A 187 13.98 4.50 0.61
C ILE A 187 15.33 5.22 0.73
N ILE A 188 16.42 4.49 0.92
CA ILE A 188 17.77 5.07 1.09
C ILE A 188 18.16 5.87 -0.16
N ALA A 189 17.87 5.32 -1.35
CA ALA A 189 18.14 6.01 -2.61
C ALA A 189 17.34 7.33 -2.72
N SER A 190 16.07 7.31 -2.35
CA SER A 190 15.18 8.48 -2.38
C SER A 190 15.62 9.56 -1.38
N LEU A 191 15.94 9.18 -0.15
CA LEU A 191 16.45 10.11 0.87
C LEU A 191 17.78 10.75 0.43
N THR A 192 18.69 9.96 -0.13
CA THR A 192 19.98 10.46 -0.64
C THR A 192 19.80 11.44 -1.78
N ARG A 193 18.92 11.12 -2.74
CA ARG A 193 18.61 12.00 -3.87
C ARG A 193 18.03 13.33 -3.40
N ASN A 194 17.05 13.30 -2.50
CA ASN A 194 16.44 14.53 -1.97
C ASN A 194 17.46 15.41 -1.23
N GLU A 195 18.39 14.81 -0.49
CA GLU A 195 19.45 15.56 0.20
C GLU A 195 20.45 16.20 -0.76
N LEU A 196 20.81 15.52 -1.86
CA LEU A 196 21.66 16.08 -2.92
C LEU A 196 20.96 17.27 -3.60
N GLU A 197 19.69 17.12 -3.94
CA GLU A 197 18.90 18.20 -4.55
C GLU A 197 18.76 19.41 -3.62
N ARG A 198 18.57 19.18 -2.31
CA ARG A 198 18.52 20.23 -1.31
C ARG A 198 19.83 21.03 -1.26
N LYS A 199 20.97 20.35 -1.17
CA LYS A 199 22.30 20.99 -1.16
C LYS A 199 22.56 21.79 -2.44
N ALA A 200 22.22 21.23 -3.61
CA ALA A 200 22.37 21.91 -4.89
C ALA A 200 21.53 23.21 -4.96
N LYS A 201 20.28 23.17 -4.48
CA LYS A 201 19.42 24.37 -4.39
C LYS A 201 19.98 25.42 -3.43
N GLU A 202 20.53 25.02 -2.29
CA GLU A 202 21.15 25.94 -1.32
C GLU A 202 22.42 26.60 -1.87
N GLU A 203 23.25 25.86 -2.60
CA GLU A 203 24.44 26.40 -3.26
C GLU A 203 24.08 27.34 -4.41
N GLY A 204 23.14 26.95 -5.27
CA GLY A 204 22.63 27.82 -6.34
C GLY A 204 22.01 29.11 -5.79
N GLY A 205 21.20 29.01 -4.74
CA GLY A 205 20.62 30.17 -4.07
C GLY A 205 21.67 31.10 -3.47
N ARG A 206 22.69 30.55 -2.79
CA ARG A 206 23.83 31.34 -2.28
C ARG A 206 24.63 32.01 -3.39
N PHE A 207 24.84 31.33 -4.51
CA PHE A 207 25.54 31.89 -5.67
C PHE A 207 24.77 33.06 -6.28
N LEU A 208 23.46 32.89 -6.52
CA LEU A 208 22.60 33.97 -7.02
C LEU A 208 22.59 35.18 -6.09
N GLN A 209 22.45 34.97 -4.77
CA GLN A 209 22.49 36.07 -3.79
C GLN A 209 23.81 36.87 -3.85
N ARG A 210 24.95 36.22 -4.07
CA ARG A 210 26.24 36.92 -4.24
C ARG A 210 26.28 37.74 -5.53
N LEU A 211 25.75 37.19 -6.64
CA LEU A 211 25.69 37.91 -7.92
C LEU A 211 24.82 39.16 -7.85
N PHE A 212 23.68 39.10 -7.15
CA PHE A 212 22.78 40.27 -7.02
C PHE A 212 23.28 41.28 -5.98
N LYS A 213 23.87 40.85 -4.85
CA LYS A 213 24.51 41.79 -3.90
C LYS A 213 25.68 42.57 -4.50
N GLY A 214 26.37 42.02 -5.50
CA GLY A 214 27.44 42.73 -6.21
C GLY A 214 26.95 43.76 -7.23
N LYS A 215 25.64 43.81 -7.54
CA LYS A 215 25.08 44.71 -8.57
C LYS A 215 24.44 45.98 -8.00
N ASP A 216 24.11 45.99 -6.71
CA ASP A 216 23.54 47.16 -6.02
C ASP A 216 24.63 48.14 -5.52
N SER A 217 25.92 47.79 -5.63
CA SER A 217 27.05 48.62 -5.19
C SER A 217 27.69 49.51 -6.26
N ASP A 218 27.25 49.42 -7.53
CA ASP A 218 27.78 50.22 -8.66
C ASP A 218 26.86 51.39 -9.07
N GLY A 219 25.90 51.76 -8.22
CA GLY A 219 24.94 52.84 -8.45
C GLY A 219 25.04 53.99 -7.45
N ASN A 220 26.19 54.66 -7.37
CA ASN A 220 26.32 56.04 -6.87
C ASN A 220 27.56 56.74 -7.43
#